data_AF-A0A6V7UP68-F1
#
_entry.id   AF-A0A6V7UP68-F1
#
_cell.length_a   1.000
_cell.length_b   1.000
_cell.length_c   1.000
_cell.angle_alpha   90.00
_cell.angle_beta   90.00
_cell.angle_gamma   90.00
#
_symmetry.space_group_name_H-M   'P 1'
#
loop_
_entity.id
_entity.type
_entity.pdbx_description
1 polymer ?
#
loop_
_entity_poly.entity_id
_entity_poly.type
_entity_poly.pdbx_seq_one_letter_code
_entity_poly.pdbx_strand_id
1 'polypeptide(L)'
;MRSPISAIRLNIAVNKISICNSKNLLAIPLDNRNIYIYDMNGSRMTRIPRSAGKCHHRLVSACTWLSDNLLNNLITCGFDKQIIGWRVHLPASNFPKS
;
A
#
# COMPACT_ATOMS: atom_id res chain seq x y z
N MET A 1 -18.63 2.29 22.04
CA MET A 1 -17.50 2.30 21.08
C MET A 1 -16.70 1.03 21.32
N ARG A 2 -16.48 0.17 20.32
CA ARG A 2 -15.63 -1.03 20.50
C ARG A 2 -14.16 -0.63 20.38
N SER A 3 -13.27 -1.33 21.07
CA SER A 3 -11.82 -1.17 20.89
C SER A 3 -11.41 -1.57 19.46
N PRO A 4 -10.35 -0.95 18.90
CA PRO A 4 -9.84 -1.35 17.60
C PRO A 4 -9.30 -2.77 17.64
N ILE A 5 -9.57 -3.56 16.59
CA ILE A 5 -9.07 -4.95 16.45
C ILE A 5 -7.56 -4.95 16.20
N SER A 6 -7.06 -3.98 15.43
CA SER A 6 -5.65 -3.71 15.22
C SER A 6 -5.41 -2.20 15.08
N ALA A 7 -4.20 -1.76 15.42
CA ALA A 7 -3.77 -0.38 15.28
C ALA A 7 -2.37 -0.32 14.67
N ILE A 8 -2.22 0.46 13.60
CA ILE A 8 -0.92 0.77 12.99
C ILE A 8 -0.52 2.17 13.44
N ARG A 9 0.64 2.29 14.09
CA ARG A 9 1.20 3.59 14.49
C ARG A 9 2.34 3.98 13.56
N LEU A 10 2.26 5.16 12.98
CA LEU A 10 3.25 5.71 12.07
C LEU A 10 3.69 7.09 12.57
N ASN A 11 4.96 7.41 12.37
CA ASN A 11 5.54 8.72 12.71
C ASN A 11 5.46 9.72 11.55
N ILE A 12 4.83 9.34 10.43
CA ILE A 12 4.64 10.15 9.23
C ILE A 12 3.15 10.17 8.92
N ALA A 13 2.66 11.30 8.40
CA ALA A 13 1.27 11.45 8.01
C ALA A 13 0.85 10.42 6.96
N VAL A 14 -0.38 9.94 7.13
CA VAL A 14 -1.03 8.93 6.29
C VAL A 14 -1.96 9.63 5.31
N ASN A 15 -1.79 9.30 4.03
CA ASN A 15 -2.64 9.80 2.94
C ASN A 15 -3.77 8.80 2.63
N LYS A 16 -4.49 8.96 1.50
CA LYS A 16 -5.65 8.11 1.18
C LYS A 16 -5.24 6.64 1.01
N ILE A 17 -5.58 5.83 2.02
CA ILE A 17 -5.33 4.38 2.07
C ILE A 17 -6.24 3.62 1.08
N SER A 18 -5.84 2.40 0.72
CA SER A 18 -6.65 1.48 -0.07
C SER A 18 -6.52 0.04 0.41
N ILE A 19 -7.61 -0.72 0.32
CA ILE A 19 -7.71 -2.09 0.82
C ILE A 19 -7.87 -3.05 -0.38
N CYS A 20 -7.13 -4.14 -0.38
CA CYS A 20 -7.27 -5.26 -1.30
C CYS A 20 -8.01 -6.39 -0.59
N ASN A 21 -9.33 -6.47 -0.78
CA ASN A 21 -10.16 -7.47 -0.09
C ASN A 21 -9.77 -8.91 -0.46
N SER A 22 -9.39 -9.18 -1.72
CA SER A 22 -9.04 -10.52 -2.17
C SER A 22 -7.75 -11.07 -1.56
N LYS A 23 -6.89 -10.19 -1.01
CA LYS A 23 -5.60 -10.56 -0.41
C LYS A 23 -5.44 -10.13 1.04
N ASN A 24 -6.45 -9.47 1.62
CA ASN A 24 -6.40 -8.89 2.96
C ASN A 24 -5.17 -7.98 3.17
N LEU A 25 -4.92 -7.08 2.20
CA LEU A 25 -3.81 -6.13 2.23
C LEU A 25 -4.30 -4.70 2.34
N LEU A 26 -3.51 -3.86 3.01
CA LEU A 26 -3.64 -2.41 3.00
C LEU A 26 -2.45 -1.79 2.27
N ALA A 27 -2.72 -0.82 1.41
CA ALA A 27 -1.72 0.10 0.89
C ALA A 27 -1.87 1.45 1.61
N ILE A 28 -0.76 1.94 2.17
CA ILE A 28 -0.69 3.17 2.97
C ILE A 28 0.34 4.11 2.34
N PRO A 29 -0.10 5.11 1.56
CA PRO A 29 0.76 6.16 1.05
C PRO A 29 1.08 7.20 2.14
N LEU A 30 2.31 7.71 2.15
CA LEU A 30 2.84 8.62 3.17
C LEU A 30 3.45 9.88 2.56
N ASP A 31 3.57 10.94 3.38
CA ASP A 31 4.15 12.22 2.95
C ASP A 31 5.63 12.15 2.55
N ASN A 32 6.39 11.22 3.15
CA ASN A 32 7.78 10.97 2.77
C ASN A 32 7.92 10.16 1.47
N ARG A 33 6.84 10.07 0.69
CA ARG A 33 6.74 9.45 -0.63
C ARG A 33 6.85 7.92 -0.60
N ASN A 34 6.85 7.32 0.58
CA ASN A 34 6.79 5.87 0.73
C ASN A 34 5.35 5.39 0.59
N ILE A 35 5.19 4.18 0.07
CA ILE A 35 3.94 3.43 0.14
C ILE A 35 4.25 2.14 0.89
N TYR A 36 3.61 1.94 2.03
CA TYR A 36 3.74 0.72 2.83
C TYR A 36 2.59 -0.23 2.53
N ILE A 37 2.91 -1.52 2.49
CA ILE A 37 1.93 -2.60 2.38
C ILE A 37 1.85 -3.30 3.72
N TYR A 38 0.65 -3.36 4.28
CA TYR A 38 0.34 -4.01 5.54
C TYR A 38 -0.66 -5.15 5.32
N ASP A 39 -0.68 -6.12 6.24
CA ASP A 39 -1.81 -7.03 6.37
C ASP A 39 -2.91 -6.42 7.25
N MET A 40 -4.07 -7.08 7.32
CA MET A 40 -5.19 -6.65 8.17
C MET A 40 -4.91 -6.74 9.68
N ASN A 41 -3.86 -7.43 10.09
CA ASN A 41 -3.43 -7.53 11.49
C ASN A 41 -2.53 -6.36 11.90
N GLY A 42 -2.14 -5.50 10.95
CA GLY A 42 -1.27 -4.35 11.20
C GLY A 42 0.23 -4.68 11.10
N SER A 43 0.58 -5.85 10.58
CA SER A 43 1.97 -6.22 10.27
C SER A 43 2.41 -5.58 8.95
N ARG A 44 3.59 -4.95 8.95
CA ARG A 44 4.15 -4.36 7.72
C ARG A 44 4.78 -5.46 6.87
N MET A 45 4.17 -5.78 5.75
CA MET A 45 4.65 -6.81 4.83
C MET A 45 5.81 -6.32 3.97
N THR A 46 5.67 -5.13 3.39
CA THR A 46 6.74 -4.55 2.55
C THR A 46 6.56 -3.04 2.36
N ARG A 47 7.54 -2.43 1.69
CA ARG A 47 7.49 -1.06 1.17
C ARG A 47 7.70 -1.11 -0.34
N ILE A 48 6.90 -0.36 -1.09
CA ILE A 48 7.10 -0.21 -2.52
C ILE A 48 8.52 0.33 -2.82
N PRO A 49 9.32 -0.32 -3.69
CA PRO A 49 10.69 0.09 -3.96
C PRO A 49 10.80 1.51 -4.51
N ARG A 50 11.86 2.21 -4.09
CA ARG A 50 12.24 3.51 -4.62
C ARG A 50 13.44 3.34 -5.54
N SER A 51 13.19 3.01 -6.79
CA SER A 51 14.25 2.98 -7.82
C SER A 51 14.35 4.34 -8.52
N ALA A 52 15.54 4.70 -8.96
CA ALA A 52 15.80 5.94 -9.68
C ALA A 52 14.89 6.03 -10.92
N GLY A 53 14.08 7.08 -10.99
CA GLY A 53 13.14 7.34 -12.09
C GLY A 53 11.88 6.47 -12.13
N LYS A 54 11.72 5.49 -11.21
CA LYS A 54 10.54 4.61 -11.14
C LYS A 54 9.83 4.73 -9.79
N CYS A 55 9.76 5.93 -9.23
CA CYS A 55 9.03 6.20 -8.00
C CYS A 55 8.58 7.66 -7.93
N HIS A 56 7.69 7.95 -6.98
CA HIS A 56 7.24 9.31 -6.77
C HIS A 56 8.36 10.22 -6.26
N HIS A 57 8.49 11.39 -6.87
CA HIS A 57 9.47 12.42 -6.53
C HIS A 57 8.95 13.39 -5.47
N ARG A 58 7.63 13.48 -5.31
CA ARG A 58 6.92 14.28 -4.29
C ARG A 58 5.96 13.37 -3.50
N LEU A 59 5.18 13.94 -2.59
CA LEU A 59 4.27 13.17 -1.73
C LEU A 59 3.32 12.28 -2.56
N VAL A 60 2.98 11.12 -2.01
CA VAL A 60 1.99 10.21 -2.61
C VAL A 60 0.66 10.48 -1.94
N SER A 61 -0.30 11.03 -2.69
CA SER A 61 -1.57 11.52 -2.14
C SER A 61 -2.64 10.43 -2.02
N ALA A 62 -2.58 9.42 -2.90
CA ALA A 62 -3.54 8.33 -2.88
C ALA A 62 -2.98 7.07 -3.55
N CYS A 63 -3.62 5.95 -3.25
CA CYS A 63 -3.43 4.69 -3.95
C CYS A 63 -4.78 3.99 -4.15
N THR A 64 -4.84 3.07 -5.12
CA THR A 64 -5.97 2.14 -5.27
C THR A 64 -5.50 0.77 -5.76
N TRP A 65 -6.02 -0.29 -5.15
CA TRP A 65 -5.86 -1.64 -5.68
C TRP A 65 -6.74 -1.84 -6.92
N LEU A 66 -6.26 -2.66 -7.85
CA LEU A 66 -7.00 -3.14 -9.02
C LEU A 66 -7.21 -4.64 -8.87
N SER A 67 -8.47 -5.09 -9.00
CA SER A 67 -8.82 -6.51 -8.88
C SER A 67 -8.48 -7.31 -10.13
N ASP A 68 -8.65 -6.72 -11.32
CA ASP A 68 -8.73 -7.46 -12.59
C ASP A 68 -7.63 -7.11 -13.59
N ASN A 69 -6.52 -6.53 -13.13
CA ASN A 69 -5.41 -6.14 -14.02
C ASN A 69 -4.18 -7.03 -13.82
N LEU A 70 -3.80 -7.74 -14.89
CA LEU A 70 -2.71 -8.72 -14.91
C LEU A 70 -1.31 -8.09 -14.80
N LEU A 71 -1.17 -6.83 -15.20
CA LEU A 71 0.12 -6.15 -15.25
C LEU A 71 0.40 -5.38 -13.97
N ASN A 72 -0.56 -4.60 -13.49
CA ASN A 72 -0.44 -3.77 -12.29
C ASN A 72 -1.65 -3.97 -11.40
N ASN A 73 -1.44 -4.28 -10.13
CA ASN A 73 -2.51 -4.48 -9.17
C ASN A 73 -2.62 -3.35 -8.15
N LEU A 74 -1.72 -2.37 -8.17
CA LEU A 74 -1.77 -1.18 -7.35
C LEU A 74 -1.42 0.04 -8.21
N ILE A 75 -2.27 1.06 -8.17
CA ILE A 75 -2.04 2.35 -8.80
C ILE A 75 -1.81 3.39 -7.72
N THR A 76 -0.81 4.26 -7.91
CA THR A 76 -0.54 5.39 -7.01
C THR A 76 -0.48 6.70 -7.77
N CYS A 77 -0.86 7.79 -7.11
CA CYS A 77 -0.71 9.14 -7.64
C CYS A 77 -0.14 10.08 -6.56
N GLY A 78 0.49 11.16 -7.02
CA GLY A 78 1.18 12.08 -6.14
C GLY A 78 1.31 13.49 -6.70
N PHE A 79 1.94 14.36 -5.92
CA PHE A 79 2.09 15.79 -6.22
C PHE A 79 3.19 16.08 -7.25
N ASP A 80 3.81 15.03 -7.79
CA ASP A 80 4.76 15.07 -8.88
C ASP A 80 4.10 14.95 -10.26
N LYS A 81 2.76 15.01 -10.33
CA LYS A 81 1.96 14.89 -11.55
C LYS A 81 2.13 13.52 -12.23
N GLN A 82 2.52 12.50 -11.48
CA GLN A 82 2.67 11.13 -11.99
C GLN A 82 1.56 10.22 -11.48
N ILE A 83 1.19 9.26 -12.33
CA ILE A 83 0.42 8.08 -11.98
C ILE A 83 1.31 6.88 -12.25
N ILE A 84 1.56 6.05 -11.24
CA ILE A 84 2.49 4.91 -11.35
C ILE A 84 1.74 3.62 -11.05
N GLY A 85 1.89 2.65 -11.96
CA GLY A 85 1.40 1.30 -11.79
C GLY A 85 2.45 0.40 -11.16
N TRP A 86 2.03 -0.41 -10.19
CA TRP A 86 2.87 -1.36 -9.50
C TRP A 86 2.29 -2.77 -9.61
N ARG A 87 3.20 -3.74 -9.69
CA ARG A 87 2.88 -5.16 -9.53
C ARG A 87 3.36 -5.64 -8.17
N VAL A 88 2.47 -5.64 -7.20
CA VAL A 88 2.73 -6.15 -5.85
C VAL A 88 2.44 -7.65 -5.82
N HIS A 89 3.49 -8.46 -5.82
CA HIS A 89 3.40 -9.89 -5.55
C HIS A 89 4.00 -10.14 -4.16
N LEU A 90 3.14 -10.53 -3.23
CA LEU A 90 3.59 -11.02 -1.94
C LEU A 90 3.63 -12.54 -2.01
N PRO A 91 4.69 -13.19 -1.50
CA PRO A 91 4.65 -14.63 -1.32
C PRO A 91 3.40 -14.97 -0.52
N ALA A 92 2.77 -16.12 -0.80
CA ALA A 92 1.77 -16.66 0.09
C ALA A 92 2.48 -17.03 1.42
N SER A 93 2.64 -16.06 2.31
CA SER A 93 2.98 -16.34 3.70
C SER A 93 1.86 -17.18 4.25
N ASN A 94 2.17 -18.34 4.84
CA ASN A 94 1.29 -19.30 5.49
C ASN A 94 0.15 -18.61 6.27
N PHE A 95 -0.93 -18.25 5.59
CA PHE A 95 -2.16 -17.88 6.25
C PHE A 95 -2.66 -19.20 6.86
N PRO A 96 -2.92 -19.28 8.17
CA PRO A 96 -3.60 -20.44 8.72
C PRO A 96 -4.91 -20.57 7.93
N LYS A 97 -5.05 -21.70 7.24
CA LYS A 97 -6.33 -22.08 6.65
C LYS A 97 -7.29 -22.24 7.84
N SER A 98 -8.33 -21.42 7.87
CA SER A 98 -9.48 -21.59 8.76
C SER A 98 -10.12 -22.96 8.52
#